data_AF-A0A1L8MKC9-F1
#
_entry.id   AF-A0A1L8MKC9-F1
#
_cell.length_a   1.000
_cell.length_b   1.000
_cell.length_c   1.000
_cell.angle_alpha   90.00
_cell.angle_beta   90.00
_cell.angle_gamma   90.00
#
_symmetry.space_group_name_H-M   'P 1'
#
loop_
_entity.id
_entity.type
_entity.pdbx_description
1 polymer ?
#
loop_
_entity_poly.entity_id
_entity_poly.type
_entity_poly.pdbx_seq_one_letter_code
_entity_poly.pdbx_strand_id
1 'polypeptide(L)' 'MYLIDAKTREELREIWLAKDFEINLKEFIDKYMPKTRGKSITQSVDKDKEAIELAESILSMPIKEIGGGDNRNI' A
#
# COMPACT_ATOMS: atom_id res chain seq x y z
N MET A 1 -4.11 -2.62 1.20
CA MET A 1 -4.37 -3.48 0.03
C MET A 1 -5.73 -4.16 0.23
N TYR A 2 -6.85 -3.45 -0.02
CA TYR A 2 -8.21 -3.95 0.27
C TYR A 2 -9.25 -3.62 -0.82
N LEU A 3 -8.96 -2.69 -1.73
CA LEU A 3 -9.89 -2.28 -2.80
C LEU A 3 -9.96 -3.28 -3.96
N ILE A 4 -8.82 -3.88 -4.33
CA ILE A 4 -8.74 -4.87 -5.42
C ILE A 4 -9.50 -6.16 -5.05
N ASP A 5 -9.47 -6.50 -3.77
CA ASP A 5 -10.06 -7.71 -3.21
C ASP A 5 -11.60 -7.71 -3.29
N ALA A 6 -12.21 -6.56 -2.97
CA ALA A 6 -13.66 -6.40 -2.97
C ALA A 6 -14.26 -6.49 -4.38
N LYS A 7 -13.65 -5.83 -5.37
CA LYS A 7 -14.12 -5.87 -6.77
C LYS A 7 -13.98 -7.27 -7.36
N THR A 8 -12.83 -7.91 -7.17
CA THR A 8 -12.57 -9.27 -7.67
C THR A 8 -13.56 -10.28 -7.08
N ARG A 9 -13.92 -10.11 -5.81
CA ARG A 9 -14.90 -10.97 -5.14
C ARG A 9 -16.31 -10.80 -5.69
N GLU A 10 -16.69 -9.58 -6.09
CA GLU A 10 -17.99 -9.31 -6.72
C GLU A 10 -18.07 -9.94 -8.11
N GLU A 11 -17.03 -9.77 -8.94
CA GLU A 11 -16.94 -10.40 -10.27
C GLU A 11 -17.01 -11.94 -10.18
N LEU A 12 -16.30 -12.55 -9.21
CA LEU A 12 -16.37 -14.00 -8.97
C LEU A 12 -17.77 -14.45 -8.53
N ARG A 13 -18.48 -13.64 -7.76
CA ARG A 13 -19.87 -13.93 -7.36
C ARG A 13 -20.81 -13.90 -8.56
N GLU A 14 -20.67 -12.93 -9.44
CA GLU A 14 -21.47 -12.85 -10.67
C GLU A 14 -21.21 -14.06 -11.59
N ILE A 15 -19.95 -14.46 -11.75
CA ILE A 15 -19.59 -15.64 -12.53
C ILE A 15 -20.18 -16.91 -11.92
N TRP A 16 -20.14 -17.03 -10.59
CA TRP A 16 -20.73 -18.17 -9.88
C TRP A 16 -22.26 -18.22 -10.01
N LEU A 17 -22.94 -17.07 -10.02
CA LEU A 17 -24.39 -17.01 -10.26
C LEU A 17 -24.76 -17.28 -11.73
N ALA A 18 -23.91 -16.89 -12.67
CA ALA A 18 -24.17 -17.02 -14.11
C ALA A 18 -23.91 -18.43 -14.65
N LYS A 19 -23.21 -19.29 -13.91
CA LYS A 19 -22.86 -20.66 -14.31
C LYS A 19 -23.34 -21.62 -13.24
N ASP A 20 -23.81 -22.79 -13.66
CA ASP A 20 -24.22 -23.85 -12.73
C ASP A 20 -22.96 -24.56 -12.18
N PHE A 21 -22.45 -24.05 -11.06
CA PHE A 21 -21.34 -24.67 -10.34
C PHE A 21 -21.89 -25.56 -9.22
N GLU A 22 -21.44 -26.82 -9.18
CA GLU A 22 -21.81 -27.79 -8.14
C GLU A 22 -21.17 -27.49 -6.77
N ILE A 23 -20.28 -26.49 -6.70
CA ILE A 23 -19.56 -26.10 -5.48
C ILE A 23 -20.16 -24.85 -4.87
N ASN A 24 -20.06 -24.71 -3.55
CA ASN A 24 -20.55 -23.54 -2.85
C ASN A 24 -19.74 -22.27 -3.20
N LEU A 25 -20.36 -21.11 -3.07
CA LEU A 25 -19.75 -19.81 -3.39
C LEU A 25 -18.42 -19.56 -2.63
N LYS A 26 -18.31 -20.02 -1.39
CA LYS A 26 -17.08 -19.84 -0.59
C LYS A 26 -15.93 -20.63 -1.20
N GLU A 27 -16.15 -21.90 -1.51
CA GLU A 27 -15.16 -22.75 -2.16
C GLU A 27 -14.81 -22.27 -3.57
N PHE A 28 -15.80 -21.74 -4.30
CA PHE A 28 -15.55 -21.09 -5.57
C PHE A 28 -14.62 -19.88 -5.42
N ILE A 29 -14.92 -18.96 -4.51
CA ILE A 29 -14.07 -17.81 -4.24
C ILE A 29 -12.68 -18.26 -3.78
N ASP A 30 -12.56 -19.17 -2.82
CA ASP A 30 -11.26 -19.67 -2.34
C ASP A 30 -10.41 -20.31 -3.44
N LYS A 31 -11.05 -20.94 -4.45
CA LYS A 31 -10.37 -21.60 -5.58
C LYS A 31 -9.91 -20.63 -6.67
N TYR A 32 -10.73 -19.62 -6.99
CA TYR A 32 -10.51 -18.71 -8.12
C TYR A 32 -10.01 -17.33 -7.73
N MET A 33 -10.08 -16.97 -6.45
CA MET A 33 -9.49 -15.76 -5.93
C MET A 33 -7.97 -15.85 -6.13
N PRO A 34 -7.36 -14.86 -6.81
CA PRO A 34 -5.92 -14.85 -6.97
C PRO A 34 -5.33 -14.77 -5.57
N LYS A 35 -4.68 -15.84 -5.12
CA LYS A 35 -3.90 -15.82 -3.88
C LYS A 35 -2.88 -14.72 -4.10
N THR A 36 -3.12 -13.55 -3.53
CA THR A 36 -2.08 -12.57 -3.32
C THR A 36 -1.11 -13.29 -2.42
N ARG A 37 -0.13 -13.97 -3.01
CA ARG A 37 1.14 -14.19 -2.32
C ARG A 37 1.51 -12.78 -1.95
N GLY A 38 1.26 -12.41 -0.70
CA GLY A 38 1.98 -11.30 -0.13
C GLY A 38 3.41 -11.70 -0.40
N LYS A 39 4.03 -11.09 -1.42
CA LYS A 39 5.45 -10.86 -1.32
C LYS A 39 5.52 -10.13 0.00
N SER A 40 5.94 -10.85 1.04
CA SER A 40 6.66 -10.23 2.12
C SER A 40 7.74 -9.46 1.40
N ILE A 41 7.47 -8.18 1.11
CA ILE A 41 8.49 -7.24 0.72
C ILE A 41 9.24 -7.06 2.03
N THR A 42 10.09 -8.03 2.36
CA THR A 42 11.15 -7.78 3.32
C THR A 42 11.94 -6.69 2.65
N GLN A 43 11.84 -5.47 3.18
CA GLN A 43 12.61 -4.35 2.70
C GLN A 43 14.08 -4.80 2.75
N SER A 44 14.77 -4.78 1.61
CA SER A 44 16.19 -5.14 1.56
C SER A 44 16.95 -4.13 2.43
N VAL A 45 17.92 -4.61 3.21
CA VAL A 45 18.76 -3.76 4.08
C VAL A 45 19.37 -2.58 3.32
N ASP A 46 19.66 -2.75 2.03
CA ASP A 46 20.14 -1.68 1.15
C ASP A 46 19.16 -0.52 0.98
N LYS A 47 17.86 -0.79 0.91
CA LYS A 47 16.82 0.26 0.82
C LYS A 47 16.63 0.99 2.14
N ASP A 48 16.82 0.30 3.26
CA ASP A 48 16.78 0.92 4.59
C ASP A 48 17.96 1.87 4.75
N LYS A 49 19.14 1.48 4.29
CA LYS A 49 20.33 2.32 4.30
C LYS A 49 20.14 3.59 3.47
N GLU A 50 19.60 3.47 2.26
CA GLU A 50 19.32 4.62 1.39
C GLU A 50 18.30 5.59 2.01
N ALA A 51 17.26 5.07 2.67
CA ALA A 51 16.27 5.88 3.38
C ALA A 51 16.87 6.60 4.60
N ILE A 52 17.76 5.93 5.35
CA ILE A 52 18.48 6.53 6.49
C ILE A 52 19.41 7.65 6.01
N GLU A 53 20.24 7.38 4.99
CA GLU A 53 21.15 8.40 4.42
C GLU A 53 20.38 9.62 3.90
N LEU A 54 19.22 9.42 3.28
CA LEU A 54 18.35 10.51 2.84
C LEU A 54 17.82 11.34 4.02
N ALA A 55 17.34 10.68 5.08
CA ALA A 55 16.83 11.36 6.28
C ALA A 55 17.94 12.17 6.99
N GLU A 56 19.14 11.60 7.11
CA GLU A 56 20.31 12.28 7.66
C GLU A 56 20.73 13.48 6.80
N SER A 57 20.65 13.36 5.48
CA SER A 57 20.93 14.48 4.57
C SER A 57 19.97 15.64 4.75
N ILE A 58 18.66 15.36 4.87
CA ILE A 58 17.63 16.38 5.12
C ILE A 58 17.82 17.06 6.49
N LEU A 59 18.14 16.29 7.53
CA LEU A 59 18.40 16.81 8.88
C LEU A 59 19.69 17.65 8.96
N SER A 60 20.68 17.34 8.11
CA SER A 60 21.95 18.08 8.01
C SER A 60 21.83 19.37 7.20
N MET A 61 20.72 19.57 6.48
CA MET A 61 20.49 20.85 5.79
C MET A 61 20.33 21.96 6.83
N PRO A 62 21.16 23.02 6.80
CA PRO A 62 20.94 24.16 7.66
C PRO A 62 19.58 24.74 7.29
N ILE A 63 18.65 24.68 8.25
CA ILE A 63 17.33 25.30 8.12
C ILE A 63 17.60 26.79 7.90
N LYS A 64 17.62 27.23 6.64
CA LYS A 64 17.52 28.64 6.35
C LYS A 64 16.08 28.99 6.67
N GLU A 65 15.87 29.53 7.87
CA GLU A 65 14.60 30.11 8.30
C GLU A 65 14.18 31.16 7.27
N ILE A 66 13.36 30.75 6.30
CA ILE A 66 12.66 31.69 5.43
C ILE A 66 11.30 31.90 6.08
N GLY A 67 11.29 32.85 7.02
CA GLY A 67 10.14 33.72 7.29
C GLY A 67 9.37 33.48 8.59
N GLY A 68 9.32 34.53 9.42
CA GLY A 68 8.19 34.77 10.31
C GLY A 68 8.50 35.43 11.65
N GLY A 69 8.92 36.70 11.66
CA GLY A 69 9.11 37.45 12.92
C GLY A 69 9.09 38.96 12.69
N ASP A 70 7.90 39.51 12.44
CA ASP A 70 7.66 40.95 12.48
C ASP A 70 7.87 41.43 13.92
N ASN A 71 8.89 42.27 14.15
CA ASN A 71 9.04 43.07 15.36
C ASN A 71 9.94 44.26 15.07
N ARG A 72 9.39 45.29 14.42
CA ARG A 72 9.97 46.64 14.45
C ARG A 72 9.42 47.35 15.68
N ASN A 73 10.23 47.41 16.73
CA ASN A 73 10.00 48.29 17.87
C ASN A 73 10.42 49.72 17.44
N ILE A 74 9.49 50.67 17.50
CA ILE A 74 9.72 52.13 17.44
C ILE A 74 9.40 52.68 18.82
#